data_AF-A0AA96LH57-F1
#
_entry.id   AF-A0AA96LH57-F1
#
_cell.length_a   1.000
_cell.length_b   1.000
_cell.length_c   1.000
_cell.angle_alpha   90.00
_cell.angle_beta   90.00
_cell.angle_gamma   90.00
#
_symmetry.space_group_name_H-M   'P 1'
#
loop_
_entity.id
_entity.type
_entity.pdbx_description
1 polymer ?
#
loop_
_entity_poly.entity_id
_entity_poly.type
_entity_poly.pdbx_seq_one_letter_code
_entity_poly.pdbx_strand_id
1 'polypeptide(L)'
;MSKIVIPTNYYQQFDADRELEFPAEAYGGWKKAELEIDPERTAVVVMHAWDCGSWDDYPGWHRAVDYILRSYEISRTVFPPLLEAVRRSPLKLFHVVAPGHHYYEPYPGYQRVVRLAGDSEEKYEKAATSPLTDQLWAFRRRFGHPGTHNQEDIRQGHSRIDFTPEARPQGEEGIARNAHQLFALCQADGINHLIYVGFAINGCLLLSPGGMADMQKRGMLCSTIRQAVTAIENKETIREELGKEMALWNVALLFGFVYEADEFIQALRS
;
A
#
# COMPACT_ATOMS: atom_id res chain seq x y z
N MET A 1 21.39 -20.08 0.80
CA MET A 1 20.24 -19.17 0.96
C MET A 1 19.76 -19.31 2.40
N SER A 2 19.92 -18.27 3.21
CA SER A 2 19.46 -18.27 4.59
C SER A 2 17.97 -17.93 4.61
N LYS A 3 17.13 -18.90 4.94
CA LYS A 3 15.71 -18.65 5.19
C LYS A 3 15.53 -17.93 6.52
N ILE A 4 14.52 -17.07 6.63
CA ILE A 4 14.14 -16.42 7.89
C ILE A 4 12.78 -16.95 8.29
N VAL A 5 12.65 -17.39 9.55
CA VAL A 5 11.36 -17.82 10.13
C VAL A 5 10.69 -16.59 10.75
N ILE A 6 9.44 -16.34 10.38
CA ILE A 6 8.67 -15.20 10.87
C ILE A 6 7.31 -15.69 11.40
N PRO A 7 6.91 -15.27 12.61
CA PRO A 7 5.53 -15.42 13.07
C PRO A 7 4.58 -14.71 12.09
N THR A 8 3.71 -15.49 11.46
CA THR A 8 2.91 -15.04 10.32
C THR A 8 1.43 -15.22 10.61
N ASN A 9 0.65 -14.14 10.55
CA ASN A 9 -0.80 -14.23 10.68
C ASN A 9 -1.44 -14.54 9.31
N TYR A 10 -2.42 -15.45 9.34
CA TYR A 10 -3.27 -15.79 8.21
C TYR A 10 -4.72 -15.95 8.70
N TYR A 11 -5.68 -15.95 7.78
CA TYR A 11 -7.08 -16.17 8.13
C TYR A 11 -7.56 -17.51 7.57
N GLN A 12 -8.13 -18.35 8.44
CA GLN A 12 -8.70 -19.63 8.07
C GLN A 12 -10.19 -19.46 7.71
N GLN A 13 -10.49 -19.21 6.44
CA GLN A 13 -11.84 -18.96 5.90
C GLN A 13 -12.51 -20.24 5.39
N PHE A 14 -12.64 -21.27 6.23
CA PHE A 14 -13.33 -22.53 5.88
C PHE A 14 -13.78 -23.28 7.14
N ASP A 15 -14.46 -24.41 6.95
CA ASP A 15 -15.12 -25.24 7.97
C ASP A 15 -16.40 -24.61 8.57
N ALA A 16 -17.34 -24.21 7.70
CA ALA A 16 -18.66 -23.73 8.14
C ALA A 16 -19.44 -24.82 8.89
N ASP A 17 -20.17 -24.42 9.93
CA ASP A 17 -21.06 -25.31 10.69
C ASP A 17 -22.52 -25.05 10.30
N ARG A 18 -23.11 -26.03 9.60
CA ARG A 18 -24.50 -25.94 9.13
C ARG A 18 -25.53 -25.88 10.26
N GLU A 19 -25.15 -26.22 11.50
CA GLU A 19 -26.05 -26.22 12.66
C GLU A 19 -26.15 -24.81 13.32
N LEU A 20 -25.30 -23.85 12.93
CA LEU A 20 -25.37 -22.46 13.38
C LEU A 20 -26.33 -21.62 12.52
N GLU A 21 -26.87 -20.53 13.10
CA GLU A 21 -27.72 -19.57 12.37
C GLU A 21 -26.97 -18.93 11.19
N PHE A 22 -25.69 -18.59 11.41
CA PHE A 22 -24.77 -18.15 10.36
C PHE A 22 -23.60 -19.13 10.28
N PRO A 23 -23.61 -20.10 9.33
CA PRO A 23 -22.61 -21.17 9.31
C PRO A 23 -21.14 -20.74 9.30
N ALA A 24 -20.87 -19.55 8.74
CA ALA A 24 -19.54 -18.94 8.72
C ALA A 24 -18.99 -18.54 10.10
N GLU A 25 -19.83 -18.47 11.14
CA GLU A 25 -19.37 -18.22 12.52
C GLU A 25 -18.44 -19.32 13.05
N ALA A 26 -18.47 -20.50 12.43
CA ALA A 26 -17.55 -21.60 12.75
C ALA A 26 -16.19 -21.52 12.06
N TYR A 27 -15.97 -20.56 11.16
CA TYR A 27 -14.68 -20.42 10.47
C TYR A 27 -13.52 -20.28 11.47
N GLY A 28 -12.39 -20.88 11.13
CA GLY A 28 -11.22 -20.94 12.03
C GLY A 28 -10.67 -19.57 12.44
N GLY A 29 -10.97 -18.51 11.69
CA GLY A 29 -10.64 -17.14 12.05
C GLY A 29 -9.16 -16.80 11.85
N TRP A 30 -8.69 -15.75 12.54
CA TRP A 30 -7.26 -15.40 12.58
C TRP A 30 -6.44 -16.48 13.29
N LYS A 31 -5.37 -16.93 12.64
CA LYS A 31 -4.39 -17.89 13.14
C LYS A 31 -2.98 -17.33 12.96
N LYS A 32 -2.02 -17.94 13.65
CA LYS A 32 -0.59 -17.61 13.57
C LYS A 32 0.23 -18.89 13.39
N ALA A 33 1.23 -18.85 12.52
CA ALA A 33 2.17 -19.93 12.30
C ALA A 33 3.59 -19.39 12.06
N GLU A 34 4.61 -20.19 12.41
CA GLU A 34 6.00 -19.91 12.08
C GLU A 34 6.27 -20.32 10.63
N LEU A 35 6.41 -19.35 9.73
CA LEU A 35 6.63 -19.60 8.29
C LEU A 35 8.01 -19.11 7.86
N GLU A 36 8.64 -19.87 6.96
CA GLU A 36 9.89 -19.46 6.33
C GLU A 36 9.62 -18.51 5.17
N ILE A 37 10.35 -17.40 5.11
CA ILE A 37 10.48 -16.56 3.92
C ILE A 37 11.89 -16.71 3.33
N ASP A 38 12.00 -16.46 2.02
CA ASP A 38 13.29 -16.34 1.32
C ASP A 38 13.66 -14.85 1.19
N PRO A 39 14.64 -14.34 1.97
CA PRO A 39 15.06 -12.95 1.95
C PRO A 39 15.50 -12.46 0.57
N GLU A 40 16.11 -13.33 -0.24
CA GLU A 40 16.61 -12.98 -1.57
C GLU A 40 15.48 -12.88 -2.62
N ARG A 41 14.28 -13.38 -2.28
CA ARG A 41 13.08 -13.37 -3.13
C ARG A 41 11.98 -12.45 -2.60
N THR A 42 12.24 -11.73 -1.51
CA THR A 42 11.27 -10.90 -0.79
C THR A 42 11.67 -9.43 -0.83
N ALA A 43 10.70 -8.55 -1.11
CA ALA A 43 10.87 -7.11 -1.03
C ALA A 43 9.80 -6.47 -0.14
N VAL A 44 10.19 -5.44 0.62
CA VAL A 44 9.25 -4.51 1.23
C VAL A 44 8.96 -3.39 0.23
N VAL A 45 7.68 -3.04 0.08
CA VAL A 45 7.22 -1.99 -0.84
C VAL A 45 6.57 -0.88 -0.04
N VAL A 46 7.17 0.31 -0.03
CA VAL A 46 6.57 1.53 0.53
C VAL A 46 5.73 2.20 -0.55
N MET A 47 4.40 2.18 -0.41
CA MET A 47 3.50 2.82 -1.36
C MET A 47 2.87 4.07 -0.76
N HIS A 48 3.03 5.20 -1.47
CA HIS A 48 2.32 6.46 -1.20
C HIS A 48 2.47 6.98 0.25
N ALA A 49 3.66 6.80 0.84
CA ALA A 49 4.07 7.48 2.07
C ALA A 49 4.41 8.95 1.78
N TRP A 50 3.37 9.74 1.51
CA TRP A 50 3.49 11.14 1.07
C TRP A 50 3.57 12.13 2.22
N ASP A 51 4.38 13.16 2.02
CA ASP A 51 4.23 14.41 2.75
C ASP A 51 3.09 15.22 2.11
N CYS A 52 1.96 15.30 2.83
CA CYS A 52 0.75 16.03 2.44
C CYS A 52 0.68 17.46 3.00
N GLY A 53 1.76 17.98 3.59
CA GLY A 53 1.79 19.27 4.28
C GLY A 53 0.92 19.31 5.55
N SER A 54 0.80 20.48 6.16
CA SER A 54 0.01 20.65 7.38
C SER A 54 -1.47 20.93 7.10
N TRP A 55 -2.30 20.82 8.14
CA TRP A 55 -3.70 21.23 8.09
C TRP A 55 -3.86 22.72 7.76
N ASP A 56 -2.90 23.56 8.16
CA ASP A 56 -2.91 24.99 7.87
C ASP A 56 -2.50 25.29 6.43
N ASP A 57 -1.62 24.49 5.84
CA ASP A 57 -1.19 24.63 4.44
C ASP A 57 -2.27 24.17 3.46
N TYR A 58 -2.90 23.01 3.73
CA TYR A 58 -3.85 22.33 2.84
C TYR A 58 -5.09 21.81 3.60
N PRO A 59 -5.90 22.71 4.17
CA PRO A 59 -7.02 22.33 5.03
C PRO A 59 -8.10 21.53 4.29
N GLY A 60 -8.26 21.72 2.97
CA GLY A 60 -9.20 20.94 2.15
C GLY A 60 -8.75 19.51 1.93
N TRP A 61 -7.44 19.29 1.77
CA TRP A 61 -6.90 17.93 1.69
C TRP A 61 -7.09 17.18 2.99
N HIS A 62 -6.71 17.80 4.11
CA HIS A 62 -6.85 17.22 5.43
C HIS A 62 -8.31 17.02 5.86
N ARG A 63 -9.25 17.86 5.39
CA ARG A 63 -10.69 17.61 5.58
C ARG A 63 -11.21 16.39 4.81
N ALA A 64 -10.67 16.12 3.62
CA ALA A 64 -11.22 15.13 2.70
C ALA A 64 -10.59 13.74 2.83
N VAL A 65 -9.33 13.67 3.28
CA VAL A 65 -8.57 12.43 3.42
C VAL A 65 -8.34 12.16 4.90
N ASP A 66 -9.20 11.31 5.45
CA ASP A 66 -9.35 11.09 6.89
C ASP A 66 -8.11 10.48 7.55
N TYR A 67 -7.28 9.77 6.77
CA TYR A 67 -6.15 9.02 7.28
C TYR A 67 -4.83 9.79 7.33
N ILE A 68 -4.76 11.04 6.83
CA ILE A 68 -3.48 11.79 6.76
C ILE A 68 -2.78 11.86 8.13
N LEU A 69 -3.54 12.15 9.20
CA LEU A 69 -2.96 12.23 10.54
C LEU A 69 -2.42 10.88 11.01
N ARG A 70 -3.16 9.78 10.77
CA ARG A 70 -2.72 8.42 11.09
C ARG A 70 -1.50 8.01 10.26
N SER A 71 -1.44 8.38 8.98
CA SER A 71 -0.27 8.08 8.14
C SER A 71 0.99 8.76 8.68
N TYR A 72 0.90 10.00 9.13
CA TYR A 72 2.05 10.68 9.74
C TYR A 72 2.48 10.06 11.06
N GLU A 73 1.54 9.61 11.90
CA GLU A 73 1.87 8.89 13.12
C GLU A 73 2.61 7.59 12.83
N ILE A 74 2.12 6.79 11.88
CA ILE A 74 2.78 5.55 11.44
C ILE A 74 4.16 5.85 10.84
N SER A 75 4.27 6.87 9.98
CA SER A 75 5.56 7.28 9.40
C SER A 75 6.57 7.68 10.46
N ARG A 76 6.16 8.33 11.56
CA ARG A 76 7.07 8.72 12.64
C ARG A 76 7.45 7.58 13.59
N THR A 77 6.51 6.68 13.86
CA THR A 77 6.64 5.73 14.99
C THR A 77 6.97 4.31 14.54
N VAL A 78 6.52 3.90 13.36
CA VAL A 78 6.66 2.52 12.85
C VAL A 78 7.70 2.43 11.75
N PHE A 79 7.70 3.38 10.80
CA PHE A 79 8.61 3.30 9.65
C PHE A 79 10.09 3.35 10.01
N PRO A 80 10.59 4.20 10.93
CA PRO A 80 12.02 4.29 11.18
C PRO A 80 12.65 2.95 11.61
N PRO A 81 12.18 2.26 12.67
CA PRO A 81 12.77 0.98 13.06
C PRO A 81 12.52 -0.12 12.03
N LEU A 82 11.39 -0.10 11.33
CA LEU A 82 11.06 -1.08 10.30
C LEU A 82 11.97 -0.96 9.07
N LEU A 83 12.07 0.23 8.48
CA LEU A 83 12.87 0.46 7.29
C LEU A 83 14.37 0.33 7.58
N GLU A 84 14.83 0.70 8.78
CA GLU A 84 16.20 0.44 9.22
C GLU A 84 16.51 -1.07 9.26
N ALA A 85 15.59 -1.89 9.81
CA ALA A 85 15.76 -3.34 9.84
C ALA A 85 15.78 -3.94 8.43
N VAL A 86 14.87 -3.50 7.55
CA VAL A 86 14.85 -3.94 6.14
C VAL A 86 16.16 -3.59 5.44
N ARG A 87 16.64 -2.35 5.56
CA ARG A 87 17.90 -1.88 4.95
C ARG A 87 19.14 -2.62 5.43
N ARG A 88 19.11 -3.17 6.65
CA ARG A 88 20.19 -4.00 7.22
C ARG A 88 20.05 -5.49 6.91
N SER A 89 18.94 -5.90 6.30
CA SER A 89 18.68 -7.28 5.92
C SER A 89 18.97 -7.50 4.43
N PRO A 90 18.97 -8.77 3.96
CA PRO A 90 19.05 -9.06 2.53
C PRO A 90 17.81 -8.66 1.71
N LEU A 91 16.68 -8.32 2.35
CA LEU A 91 15.44 -7.96 1.65
C LEU A 91 15.67 -6.72 0.79
N LYS A 92 14.96 -6.67 -0.35
CA LYS A 92 14.90 -5.44 -1.14
C LYS A 92 13.90 -4.46 -0.54
N LEU A 93 14.16 -3.17 -0.75
CA LEU A 93 13.22 -2.09 -0.43
C LEU A 93 12.90 -1.34 -1.71
N PHE A 94 11.62 -1.34 -2.08
CA PHE A 94 11.09 -0.63 -3.22
C PHE A 94 10.08 0.44 -2.78
N HIS A 95 9.89 1.43 -3.64
CA HIS A 95 8.92 2.49 -3.46
C HIS A 95 7.97 2.54 -4.65
N VAL A 96 6.69 2.69 -4.36
CA VAL A 96 5.68 2.99 -5.37
C VAL A 96 5.16 4.40 -5.16
N VAL A 97 5.28 5.19 -6.22
CA VAL A 97 4.94 6.62 -6.26
C VAL A 97 3.67 6.83 -7.10
N ALA A 98 2.95 7.92 -6.86
CA ALA A 98 1.76 8.20 -7.65
C ALA A 98 2.14 8.57 -9.09
N PRO A 99 1.36 8.08 -10.08
CA PRO A 99 1.46 8.57 -11.46
C PRO A 99 1.11 10.06 -11.53
N GLY A 100 1.71 10.79 -12.47
CA GLY A 100 1.45 12.22 -12.69
C GLY A 100 2.21 13.18 -11.75
N HIS A 101 3.19 12.68 -11.00
CA HIS A 101 4.10 13.48 -10.17
C HIS A 101 5.56 13.27 -10.60
N HIS A 102 6.47 14.15 -10.16
CA HIS A 102 7.86 14.18 -10.64
C HIS A 102 8.91 14.23 -9.51
N TYR A 103 8.51 14.26 -8.23
CA TYR A 103 9.43 14.41 -7.09
C TYR A 103 10.46 13.27 -6.95
N TYR A 104 10.16 12.13 -7.56
CA TYR A 104 10.99 10.93 -7.53
C TYR A 104 11.95 10.80 -8.73
N GLU A 105 11.80 11.60 -9.78
CA GLU A 105 12.61 11.49 -11.01
C GLU A 105 14.13 11.64 -10.80
N PRO A 106 14.61 12.51 -9.88
CA PRO A 106 16.04 12.65 -9.64
C PRO A 106 16.70 11.41 -8.98
N TYR A 107 15.92 10.49 -8.42
CA TYR A 107 16.48 9.38 -7.65
C TYR A 107 17.08 8.29 -8.55
N PRO A 108 18.27 7.74 -8.22
CA PRO A 108 18.92 6.69 -9.00
C PRO A 108 18.05 5.44 -9.20
N GLY A 109 17.27 5.06 -8.18
CA GLY A 109 16.34 3.94 -8.22
C GLY A 109 15.24 4.07 -9.26
N TYR A 110 14.77 5.30 -9.53
CA TYR A 110 13.80 5.56 -10.60
C TYR A 110 14.46 5.49 -11.97
N GLN A 111 15.63 6.11 -12.13
CA GLN A 111 16.39 6.06 -13.38
C GLN A 111 16.73 4.61 -13.77
N ARG A 112 16.99 3.75 -12.78
CA ARG A 112 17.15 2.30 -12.98
C ARG A 112 15.91 1.68 -13.60
N VAL A 113 14.72 1.90 -13.04
CA VAL A 113 13.50 1.28 -13.57
C VAL A 113 13.16 1.77 -14.97
N VAL A 114 13.43 3.04 -15.27
CA VAL A 114 13.26 3.60 -16.62
C VAL A 114 14.17 2.88 -17.63
N ARG A 115 15.40 2.51 -17.26
CA ARG A 115 16.27 1.70 -18.13
C ARG A 115 15.75 0.27 -18.33
N LEU A 116 15.07 -0.30 -17.33
CA LEU A 116 14.55 -1.67 -17.39
C LEU A 116 13.24 -1.79 -18.17
N ALA A 117 12.32 -0.85 -17.99
CA ALA A 117 10.92 -0.95 -18.44
C ALA A 117 10.43 0.27 -19.24
N GLY A 118 11.30 1.26 -19.44
CA GLY A 118 10.93 2.53 -20.06
C GLY A 118 10.08 3.43 -19.16
N ASP A 119 9.68 4.55 -19.76
CA ASP A 119 8.91 5.62 -19.11
C ASP A 119 7.53 5.79 -19.76
N SER A 120 6.90 4.69 -20.20
CA SER A 120 5.54 4.77 -20.74
C SER A 120 4.50 4.81 -19.62
N GLU A 121 3.46 5.63 -19.80
CA GLU A 121 2.25 5.56 -18.99
C GLU A 121 1.27 4.58 -19.63
N GLU A 122 0.63 3.74 -18.81
CA GLU A 122 -0.47 2.90 -19.30
C GLU A 122 -1.65 3.79 -19.68
N LYS A 123 -2.00 3.76 -20.97
CA LYS A 123 -3.16 4.47 -21.51
C LYS A 123 -4.29 3.48 -21.71
N TYR A 124 -5.41 3.74 -21.05
CA TYR A 124 -6.63 2.97 -21.20
C TYR A 124 -7.57 3.67 -22.17
N GLU A 125 -8.19 2.90 -23.06
CA GLU A 125 -9.34 3.39 -23.82
C GLU A 125 -10.46 3.75 -22.85
N LYS A 126 -11.07 4.92 -23.06
CA LYS A 126 -12.18 5.40 -22.23
C LYS A 126 -13.49 5.02 -22.89
N ALA A 127 -14.43 4.54 -22.08
CA ALA A 127 -15.80 4.31 -22.54
C ALA A 127 -16.43 5.63 -23.03
N ALA A 128 -17.28 5.53 -24.06
CA ALA A 128 -18.05 6.67 -24.54
C ALA A 128 -19.00 7.20 -23.45
N THR A 129 -19.12 8.52 -23.34
CA THR A 129 -20.07 9.15 -22.42
C THR A 129 -21.40 9.45 -23.12
N SER A 130 -22.43 9.71 -22.32
CA SER A 130 -23.75 10.17 -22.74
C SER A 130 -24.21 11.28 -21.81
N PRO A 131 -25.21 12.10 -22.20
CA PRO A 131 -25.72 13.16 -21.33
C PRO A 131 -26.11 12.68 -19.93
N LEU A 132 -26.67 11.46 -19.82
CA LEU A 132 -27.03 10.87 -18.53
C LEU A 132 -25.79 10.49 -17.71
N THR A 133 -24.77 9.86 -18.32
CA THR A 133 -23.56 9.51 -17.58
C THR A 133 -22.77 10.74 -17.16
N ASP A 134 -22.76 11.80 -17.96
CA ASP A 134 -22.17 13.09 -17.60
C ASP A 134 -22.87 13.73 -16.39
N GLN A 135 -24.19 13.65 -16.33
CA GLN A 135 -24.98 14.10 -15.18
C GLN A 135 -24.65 13.30 -13.90
N LEU A 136 -24.57 11.97 -14.00
CA LEU A 136 -24.18 11.10 -12.88
C LEU A 136 -22.77 11.43 -12.38
N TRP A 137 -21.82 11.64 -13.30
CA TRP A 137 -20.47 12.06 -12.94
C TRP A 137 -20.43 13.45 -12.29
N ALA A 138 -21.22 14.40 -12.79
CA ALA A 138 -21.33 15.73 -12.20
C ALA A 138 -21.90 15.66 -10.76
N PHE A 139 -22.93 14.84 -10.53
CA PHE A 139 -23.49 14.60 -9.20
C PHE A 139 -22.43 14.01 -8.26
N ARG A 140 -21.73 12.95 -8.69
CA ARG A 140 -20.68 12.31 -7.90
C ARG A 140 -19.53 13.27 -7.58
N ARG A 141 -19.08 14.09 -8.53
CA ARG A 141 -18.04 15.12 -8.29
C ARG A 141 -18.49 16.18 -7.28
N ARG A 142 -19.77 16.54 -7.29
CA ARG A 142 -20.31 17.58 -6.41
C ARG A 142 -20.50 17.12 -4.97
N PHE A 143 -21.09 15.93 -4.79
CA PHE A 143 -21.56 15.45 -3.49
C PHE A 143 -20.76 14.27 -2.93
N GLY A 144 -20.00 13.57 -3.78
CA GLY A 144 -19.07 12.54 -3.34
C GLY A 144 -17.71 13.10 -2.94
N HIS A 145 -16.76 12.21 -2.65
CA HIS A 145 -15.38 12.59 -2.34
C HIS A 145 -14.68 13.24 -3.56
N PRO A 146 -13.86 14.30 -3.36
CA PRO A 146 -13.55 14.97 -2.09
C PRO A 146 -14.51 16.13 -1.73
N GLY A 147 -15.58 16.33 -2.50
CA GLY A 147 -16.43 17.50 -2.44
C GLY A 147 -15.79 18.70 -3.15
N THR A 148 -16.59 19.46 -3.89
CA THR A 148 -16.11 20.57 -4.76
C THR A 148 -15.28 21.62 -4.03
N HIS A 149 -15.63 21.96 -2.79
CA HIS A 149 -14.94 22.97 -1.99
C HIS A 149 -13.52 22.56 -1.55
N ASN A 150 -13.15 21.27 -1.61
CA ASN A 150 -11.80 20.80 -1.27
C ASN A 150 -10.91 20.59 -2.50
N GLN A 151 -11.46 20.57 -3.72
CA GLN A 151 -10.74 20.16 -4.92
C GLN A 151 -9.54 21.04 -5.25
N GLU A 152 -9.71 22.36 -5.21
CA GLU A 152 -8.63 23.29 -5.55
C GLU A 152 -7.49 23.19 -4.53
N ASP A 153 -7.81 23.10 -3.24
CA ASP A 153 -6.83 22.94 -2.17
C ASP A 153 -6.04 21.62 -2.28
N ILE A 154 -6.74 20.51 -2.54
CA ILE A 154 -6.12 19.20 -2.83
C ILE A 154 -5.20 19.30 -4.04
N ARG A 155 -5.63 19.96 -5.11
CA ARG A 155 -4.81 20.13 -6.32
C ARG A 155 -3.52 20.91 -6.01
N GLN A 156 -3.60 21.93 -5.17
CA GLN A 156 -2.43 22.70 -4.73
C GLN A 156 -1.50 21.84 -3.86
N GLY A 157 -2.04 21.06 -2.93
CA GLY A 157 -1.28 20.11 -2.11
C GLY A 157 -0.56 19.06 -2.95
N HIS A 158 -1.26 18.41 -3.88
CA HIS A 158 -0.69 17.44 -4.81
C HIS A 158 0.46 18.01 -5.65
N SER A 159 0.45 19.31 -5.97
CA SER A 159 1.54 19.95 -6.71
C SER A 159 2.85 20.07 -5.91
N ARG A 160 2.80 19.88 -4.59
CA ARG A 160 3.95 19.96 -3.67
C ARG A 160 4.28 18.63 -2.99
N ILE A 161 3.68 17.54 -3.44
CA ILE A 161 3.87 16.23 -2.83
C ILE A 161 5.34 15.78 -2.89
N ASP A 162 5.83 15.18 -1.81
CA ASP A 162 7.14 14.53 -1.73
C ASP A 162 7.01 13.27 -0.84
N PHE A 163 8.09 12.52 -0.66
CA PHE A 163 8.16 11.46 0.35
C PHE A 163 8.13 12.08 1.77
N THR A 164 7.44 11.42 2.71
CA THR A 164 7.65 11.73 4.13
C THR A 164 9.13 11.56 4.49
N PRO A 165 9.72 12.42 5.35
CA PRO A 165 11.15 12.34 5.70
C PRO A 165 11.61 10.93 6.13
N GLU A 166 10.77 10.21 6.88
CA GLU A 166 11.07 8.88 7.42
C GLU A 166 11.07 7.77 6.36
N ALA A 167 10.33 7.97 5.28
CA ALA A 167 10.20 7.02 4.17
C ALA A 167 11.01 7.40 2.93
N ARG A 168 11.87 8.44 3.02
CA ARG A 168 12.64 8.90 1.87
C ARG A 168 13.53 7.77 1.31
N PRO A 169 13.53 7.54 -0.02
CA PRO A 169 14.39 6.53 -0.62
C PRO A 169 15.88 6.80 -0.35
N GLN A 170 16.64 5.75 -0.10
CA GLN A 170 18.09 5.83 0.10
C GLN A 170 18.85 5.06 -0.99
N GLY A 171 20.00 5.60 -1.41
CA GLY A 171 20.89 4.95 -2.38
C GLY A 171 20.18 4.55 -3.68
N GLU A 172 20.21 3.24 -3.97
CA GLU A 172 19.63 2.65 -5.19
C GLU A 172 18.31 1.89 -4.92
N GLU A 173 17.62 2.17 -3.81
CA GLU A 173 16.27 1.63 -3.54
C GLU A 173 15.37 1.83 -4.76
N GLY A 174 14.77 0.74 -5.26
CA GLY A 174 14.00 0.76 -6.50
C GLY A 174 12.75 1.63 -6.38
N ILE A 175 12.46 2.45 -7.39
CA ILE A 175 11.28 3.32 -7.39
C ILE A 175 10.49 3.05 -8.68
N ALA A 176 9.20 2.76 -8.56
CA ALA A 176 8.31 2.50 -9.68
C ALA A 176 7.04 3.35 -9.59
N ARG A 177 6.54 3.85 -10.72
CA ARG A 177 5.28 4.64 -10.76
C ARG A 177 4.06 3.84 -11.21
N ASN A 178 4.26 2.58 -11.62
CA ASN A 178 3.19 1.69 -12.08
C ASN A 178 3.58 0.21 -11.95
N ALA A 179 2.61 -0.67 -12.21
CA ALA A 179 2.78 -2.12 -12.10
C ALA A 179 3.83 -2.69 -13.07
N HIS A 180 3.94 -2.14 -14.28
CA HIS A 180 4.92 -2.60 -15.25
C HIS A 180 6.36 -2.36 -14.77
N GLN A 181 6.62 -1.16 -14.26
CA GLN A 181 7.91 -0.79 -13.67
C GLN A 181 8.22 -1.59 -12.39
N LEU A 182 7.25 -1.71 -11.47
CA LEU A 182 7.47 -2.48 -10.24
C LEU A 182 7.77 -3.94 -10.54
N PHE A 183 7.04 -4.54 -11.48
CA PHE A 183 7.28 -5.91 -11.92
C PHE A 183 8.66 -6.08 -12.58
N ALA A 184 9.11 -5.10 -13.37
CA ALA A 184 10.45 -5.15 -13.96
C ALA A 184 11.55 -5.10 -12.91
N LEU A 185 11.39 -4.31 -11.83
CA LEU A 185 12.28 -4.37 -10.66
C LEU A 185 12.25 -5.75 -10.02
N CYS A 186 11.06 -6.33 -9.83
CA CYS A 186 10.91 -7.66 -9.26
C CYS A 186 11.61 -8.72 -10.11
N GLN A 187 11.46 -8.69 -11.44
CA GLN A 187 12.13 -9.63 -12.33
C GLN A 187 13.65 -9.47 -12.31
N ALA A 188 14.15 -8.23 -12.34
CA ALA A 188 15.58 -7.94 -12.30
C ALA A 188 16.23 -8.39 -10.99
N ASP A 189 15.51 -8.23 -9.86
CA ASP A 189 16.01 -8.56 -8.53
C ASP A 189 15.59 -9.97 -8.06
N GLY A 190 14.87 -10.73 -8.90
CA GLY A 190 14.44 -12.10 -8.61
C GLY A 190 13.31 -12.21 -7.58
N ILE A 191 12.57 -11.14 -7.29
CA ILE A 191 11.53 -11.06 -6.25
C ILE A 191 10.23 -11.73 -6.71
N ASN A 192 9.60 -12.51 -5.83
CA ASN A 192 8.26 -13.10 -6.03
C ASN A 192 7.31 -12.87 -4.84
N HIS A 193 7.79 -12.25 -3.75
CA HIS A 193 7.02 -11.90 -2.56
C HIS A 193 7.18 -10.43 -2.23
N LEU A 194 6.07 -9.69 -2.21
CA LEU A 194 6.01 -8.27 -1.84
C LEU A 194 5.30 -8.10 -0.50
N ILE A 195 5.90 -7.32 0.39
CA ILE A 195 5.31 -6.95 1.68
C ILE A 195 5.03 -5.44 1.63
N TYR A 196 3.76 -5.07 1.48
CA TYR A 196 3.36 -3.67 1.33
C TYR A 196 3.22 -2.98 2.68
N VAL A 197 3.75 -1.76 2.72
CA VAL A 197 3.55 -0.76 3.78
C VAL A 197 3.22 0.58 3.14
N GLY A 198 2.68 1.52 3.91
CA GLY A 198 2.18 2.79 3.36
C GLY A 198 0.66 2.86 3.35
N PHE A 199 0.10 3.77 2.54
CA PHE A 199 -1.27 4.24 2.76
C PHE A 199 -2.09 4.42 1.48
N ALA A 200 -3.36 4.03 1.43
CA ALA A 200 -4.16 3.27 2.41
C ALA A 200 -4.32 1.79 1.98
N ILE A 201 -4.41 0.85 2.93
CA ILE A 201 -4.48 -0.60 2.65
C ILE A 201 -5.71 -1.03 1.83
N ASN A 202 -6.88 -0.41 2.06
CA ASN A 202 -8.10 -0.64 1.28
C ASN A 202 -8.24 0.28 0.05
N GLY A 203 -7.23 1.12 -0.20
CA GLY A 203 -7.20 2.08 -1.28
C GLY A 203 -5.97 1.86 -2.14
N CYS A 204 -4.98 2.75 -2.02
CA CYS A 204 -3.80 2.76 -2.88
C CYS A 204 -3.05 1.44 -2.91
N LEU A 205 -2.75 0.85 -1.75
CA LEU A 205 -1.99 -0.41 -1.67
C LEU A 205 -2.70 -1.55 -2.42
N LEU A 206 -4.03 -1.49 -2.50
CA LEU A 206 -4.83 -2.48 -3.20
C LEU A 206 -4.97 -2.16 -4.70
N LEU A 207 -5.26 -0.90 -5.05
CA LEU A 207 -5.84 -0.53 -6.36
C LEU A 207 -5.02 0.47 -7.18
N SER A 208 -4.05 1.17 -6.59
CA SER A 208 -3.19 2.08 -7.38
C SER A 208 -2.28 1.28 -8.30
N PRO A 209 -1.79 1.86 -9.42
CA PRO A 209 -0.86 1.17 -10.30
C PRO A 209 0.35 0.61 -9.54
N GLY A 210 0.54 -0.70 -9.60
CA GLY A 210 1.57 -1.41 -8.82
C GLY A 210 1.14 -1.83 -7.43
N GLY A 211 -0.15 -1.69 -7.10
CA GLY A 211 -0.79 -2.27 -5.92
C GLY A 211 -0.98 -3.78 -6.02
N MET A 212 -1.47 -4.38 -4.94
CA MET A 212 -1.62 -5.82 -4.81
C MET A 212 -2.48 -6.43 -5.91
N ALA A 213 -3.57 -5.75 -6.33
CA ALA A 213 -4.44 -6.27 -7.39
C ALA A 213 -3.75 -6.39 -8.76
N ASP A 214 -2.78 -5.51 -9.06
CA ASP A 214 -1.99 -5.61 -10.28
C ASP A 214 -0.89 -6.66 -10.15
N MET A 215 -0.19 -6.65 -9.01
CA MET A 215 0.97 -7.51 -8.80
C MET A 215 0.59 -8.98 -8.60
N GLN A 216 -0.56 -9.27 -7.99
CA GLN A 216 -1.08 -10.63 -7.89
C GLN A 216 -1.35 -11.25 -9.27
N LYS A 217 -1.91 -10.49 -10.22
CA LYS A 217 -2.13 -10.94 -11.61
C LYS A 217 -0.82 -11.30 -12.32
N ARG A 218 0.31 -10.80 -11.80
CA ARG A 218 1.67 -11.08 -12.28
C ARG A 218 2.36 -12.21 -11.49
N GLY A 219 1.63 -12.90 -10.62
CA GLY A 219 2.12 -14.06 -9.85
C GLY A 219 2.83 -13.71 -8.55
N MET A 220 2.72 -12.47 -8.07
CA MET A 220 3.38 -12.05 -6.82
C MET A 220 2.52 -12.42 -5.61
N LEU A 221 3.14 -13.05 -4.60
CA LEU A 221 2.55 -13.13 -3.27
C LEU A 221 2.58 -11.72 -2.64
N CYS A 222 1.46 -11.24 -2.14
CA CYS A 222 1.31 -9.86 -1.68
C CYS A 222 0.85 -9.84 -0.21
N SER A 223 1.76 -9.51 0.69
CA SER A 223 1.54 -9.47 2.15
C SER A 223 1.62 -8.04 2.68
N THR A 224 1.39 -7.84 3.98
CA THR A 224 1.49 -6.52 4.62
C THR A 224 1.92 -6.61 6.08
N ILE A 225 2.21 -5.47 6.70
CA ILE A 225 2.53 -5.34 8.13
C ILE A 225 1.44 -4.49 8.79
N ARG A 226 0.73 -5.06 9.77
CA ARG A 226 -0.47 -4.46 10.40
C ARG A 226 -0.25 -3.04 10.91
N GLN A 227 0.87 -2.78 11.57
CA GLN A 227 1.20 -1.48 12.16
C GLN A 227 1.69 -0.47 11.12
N ALA A 228 2.16 -0.92 9.95
CA ALA A 228 2.78 -0.07 8.94
C ALA A 228 1.77 0.39 7.85
N VAL A 229 0.47 0.26 8.14
CA VAL A 229 -0.64 0.65 7.27
C VAL A 229 -1.79 1.27 8.06
N THR A 230 -2.59 2.07 7.36
CA THR A 230 -3.93 2.49 7.80
C THR A 230 -4.89 2.41 6.61
N ALA A 231 -6.18 2.59 6.85
CA ALA A 231 -7.23 2.52 5.85
C ALA A 231 -7.96 3.87 5.68
N ILE A 232 -8.64 3.99 4.54
CA ILE A 232 -9.72 4.97 4.36
C ILE A 232 -10.89 4.49 5.22
N GLU A 233 -11.34 5.34 6.13
CA GLU A 233 -12.46 5.05 7.01
C GLU A 233 -13.66 5.92 6.67
N ASN A 234 -14.86 5.42 6.92
CA ASN A 234 -16.08 6.23 6.90
C ASN A 234 -16.45 6.65 8.33
N LYS A 235 -17.55 7.40 8.46
CA LYS A 235 -18.04 7.92 9.75
C LYS A 235 -18.32 6.78 10.75
N GLU A 236 -18.81 5.65 10.27
CA GLU A 236 -19.22 4.50 11.06
C GLU A 236 -18.02 3.65 11.50
N THR A 237 -16.94 3.60 10.71
CA THR A 237 -15.81 2.69 10.92
C THR A 237 -14.60 3.36 11.58
N ILE A 238 -14.45 4.68 11.48
CA ILE A 238 -13.28 5.45 11.94
C ILE A 238 -12.91 5.23 13.40
N ARG A 239 -13.90 5.02 14.29
CA ARG A 239 -13.66 4.89 15.73
C ARG A 239 -12.85 3.66 16.08
N GLU A 240 -13.09 2.57 15.36
CA GLU A 240 -12.53 1.25 15.64
C GLU A 240 -11.61 0.78 14.49
N GLU A 241 -11.34 1.64 13.52
CA GLU A 241 -10.60 1.34 12.28
C GLU A 241 -11.12 0.06 11.60
N LEU A 242 -12.45 -0.13 11.54
CA LEU A 242 -13.03 -1.35 10.97
C LEU A 242 -12.72 -1.50 9.47
N GLY A 243 -12.50 -0.40 8.76
CA GLY A 243 -12.03 -0.42 7.37
C GLY A 243 -10.64 -1.05 7.27
N LYS A 244 -9.73 -0.73 8.20
CA LYS A 244 -8.42 -1.37 8.32
C LYS A 244 -8.52 -2.86 8.64
N GLU A 245 -9.33 -3.25 9.62
CA GLU A 245 -9.46 -4.67 9.98
C GLU A 245 -10.04 -5.51 8.83
N MET A 246 -11.05 -4.98 8.14
CA MET A 246 -11.60 -5.61 6.94
C MET A 246 -10.55 -5.72 5.81
N ALA A 247 -9.71 -4.70 5.64
CA ALA A 247 -8.67 -4.71 4.64
C ALA A 247 -7.55 -5.72 4.94
N LEU A 248 -7.16 -5.85 6.21
CA LEU A 248 -6.18 -6.85 6.64
C LEU A 248 -6.71 -8.27 6.41
N TRP A 249 -7.99 -8.51 6.72
CA TRP A 249 -8.66 -9.76 6.38
C TRP A 249 -8.66 -10.02 4.86
N ASN A 250 -8.98 -9.01 4.05
CA ASN A 250 -8.90 -9.13 2.59
C ASN A 250 -7.50 -9.49 2.10
N VAL A 251 -6.44 -8.91 2.68
CA VAL A 251 -5.05 -9.29 2.38
C VAL A 251 -4.81 -10.76 2.70
N ALA A 252 -5.19 -11.20 3.90
CA ALA A 252 -5.01 -12.58 4.34
C ALA A 252 -5.77 -13.61 3.48
N LEU A 253 -6.91 -13.21 2.93
CA LEU A 253 -7.77 -14.10 2.14
C LEU A 253 -7.37 -14.15 0.66
N LEU A 254 -7.00 -13.01 0.07
CA LEU A 254 -6.88 -12.87 -1.38
C LEU A 254 -5.44 -12.72 -1.88
N PHE A 255 -4.51 -12.30 -1.03
CA PHE A 255 -3.22 -11.79 -1.51
C PHE A 255 -2.00 -12.46 -0.87
N GLY A 256 -2.01 -12.67 0.44
CA GLY A 256 -0.85 -13.18 1.17
C GLY A 256 -1.05 -13.16 2.67
N PHE A 257 -0.06 -12.70 3.42
CA PHE A 257 -0.05 -12.76 4.88
C PHE A 257 -0.04 -11.40 5.56
N VAL A 258 -0.33 -11.39 6.87
CA VAL A 258 -0.24 -10.20 7.71
C VAL A 258 0.81 -10.44 8.81
N TYR A 259 1.84 -9.60 8.84
CA TYR A 259 2.88 -9.65 9.87
C TYR A 259 2.63 -8.60 10.95
N GLU A 260 3.12 -8.89 12.15
CA GLU A 260 3.28 -7.89 13.21
C GLU A 260 4.66 -7.23 13.08
N ALA A 261 4.73 -5.90 13.20
CA ALA A 261 5.96 -5.15 12.94
C ALA A 261 7.13 -5.58 13.85
N ASP A 262 6.89 -5.74 15.15
CA ASP A 262 7.95 -6.10 16.11
C ASP A 262 8.51 -7.51 15.84
N GLU A 263 7.64 -8.48 15.55
CA GLU A 263 8.01 -9.86 15.22
C GLU A 263 8.82 -9.90 13.91
N PHE A 264 8.36 -9.15 12.90
CA PHE A 264 9.06 -9.03 11.62
C PHE A 264 10.45 -8.37 11.79
N ILE A 265 10.54 -7.26 12.51
CA ILE A 265 11.80 -6.56 12.79
C ILE A 265 12.77 -7.46 13.56
N GLN A 266 12.28 -8.20 14.56
CA GLN A 266 13.10 -9.12 15.34
C GLN A 266 13.67 -10.24 14.46
N ALA A 267 12.85 -10.83 13.59
CA ALA A 267 13.27 -11.88 12.68
C ALA A 267 14.30 -11.40 11.62
N LEU A 268 14.24 -10.14 11.19
CA LEU A 268 15.26 -9.57 10.29
C LEU A 268 16.61 -9.30 10.97
N ARG A 269 16.67 -9.28 12.30
CA ARG A 269 17.89 -9.00 13.07
C ARG A 269 18.61 -10.26 13.54
N SER A 270 17.97 -11.42 13.45
CA SER A 270 18.54 -12.73 13.80
C SER A 270 19.41 -13.29 12.69
#